data_AF-A0ABD0RY61-F1
#
_entry.id   AF-A0ABD0RY61-F1
#
_cell.length_a   1.000
_cell.length_b   1.000
_cell.length_c   1.000
_cell.angle_alpha   90.00
_cell.angle_beta   90.00
_cell.angle_gamma   90.00
#
_symmetry.space_group_name_H-M   'P 1'
#
loop_
_entity.id
_entity.type
_entity.pdbx_description
1 polymer ?
#
loop_
_entity_poly.entity_id
_entity_poly.type
_entity_poly.pdbx_seq_one_letter_code
_entity_poly.pdbx_strand_id
1 'polypeptide(L)' 'VAMRVGVPSDSVKNVIIWGNHSSTQYPDVHHAIVNHHGKEMAAFDAVNDESWLKGDFITVSPT' A
#
# COMPACT_ATOMS: atom_id res chain seq x y z
N VAL A 1 -1.87 1.26 3.37
CA VAL A 1 -0.59 0.68 3.85
C VAL A 1 -0.24 1.17 5.25
N ALA A 2 0.11 2.45 5.45
CA ALA A 2 0.57 2.97 6.76
C ALA A 2 -0.33 2.56 7.94
N MET A 3 -1.64 2.81 7.84
CA MET A 3 -2.62 2.37 8.85
C MET A 3 -2.68 0.85 9.04
N ARG A 4 -2.51 0.06 7.97
CA ARG A 4 -2.57 -1.41 8.02
C ARG A 4 -1.40 -1.99 8.81
N VAL A 5 -0.24 -1.35 8.77
CA VAL A 5 1.00 -1.80 9.41
C VAL A 5 1.37 -1.00 10.67
N GLY A 6 0.52 -0.04 11.08
CA GLY A 6 0.70 0.70 12.33
C GLY A 6 1.84 1.72 12.35
N VAL A 7 2.20 2.30 11.20
CA VAL A 7 3.27 3.31 11.09
C VAL A 7 2.73 4.68 10.65
N PRO A 8 3.45 5.78 10.94
CA PRO A 8 3.15 7.08 10.37
C PRO A 8 3.27 7.09 8.84
N SER A 9 2.56 8.00 8.15
CA SER A 9 2.52 8.01 6.68
C SER A 9 3.85 8.36 6.03
N ASP A 10 4.69 9.16 6.70
CA ASP A 10 6.06 9.50 6.25
C ASP A 10 7.01 8.29 6.23
N SER A 11 6.61 7.20 6.89
CA SER A 11 7.36 5.95 6.95
C SER A 11 7.05 5.02 5.77
N VAL A 12 6.18 5.44 4.84
CA VAL A 12 5.85 4.68 3.62
C VAL A 12 6.30 5.48 2.40
N LYS A 13 7.11 4.85 1.53
CA LYS A 13 7.62 5.46 0.29
C LYS A 13 7.44 4.53 -0.91
N ASN A 14 7.54 5.09 -2.11
CA ASN A 14 7.56 4.36 -3.39
C ASN A 14 6.26 3.58 -3.72
N VAL A 15 5.12 4.04 -3.23
CA VAL A 15 3.81 3.60 -3.77
C VAL A 15 3.66 4.18 -5.18
N ILE A 16 3.14 3.38 -6.10
CA ILE A 16 2.94 3.77 -7.49
C ILE A 16 1.45 3.68 -7.80
N ILE A 17 0.90 4.69 -8.48
CA ILE A 17 -0.46 4.64 -9.00
C ILE A 17 -0.38 4.47 -10.52
N TRP A 18 -0.96 3.39 -11.03
CA TRP A 18 -1.02 3.11 -12.45
C TRP A 18 -2.40 3.41 -13.03
N GLY A 19 -2.43 3.85 -14.29
CA GLY A 19 -3.68 4.05 -15.04
C GLY A 19 -4.24 5.47 -14.94
N ASN A 20 -5.58 5.56 -14.98
CA ASN A 20 -6.29 6.83 -15.01
C ASN A 20 -6.62 7.33 -13.59
N HIS A 21 -6.80 8.64 -13.42
CA HIS A 21 -7.34 9.20 -12.18
C HIS A 21 -8.85 8.94 -12.08
N SER A 22 -9.22 7.69 -11.79
CA SER A 22 -10.59 7.20 -11.70
C SER A 22 -10.67 5.95 -10.81
N SER A 23 -11.86 5.36 -10.71
CA SER A 23 -12.10 4.05 -10.07
C SER A 23 -11.35 2.88 -10.71
N THR A 24 -10.73 3.08 -11.87
CA THR A 24 -9.94 2.06 -12.57
C THR A 24 -8.43 2.21 -12.35
N GLN A 25 -8.00 3.10 -11.45
CA GLN A 25 -6.59 3.18 -11.05
C GLN A 25 -6.14 1.89 -10.37
N TYR A 26 -4.84 1.58 -10.43
CA TYR A 26 -4.26 0.45 -9.72
C TYR A 26 -3.19 0.96 -8.73
N PRO A 27 -3.50 0.97 -7.42
CA PRO A 27 -2.53 1.27 -6.37
C PRO A 27 -1.55 0.10 -6.18
N ASP A 28 -0.31 0.27 -6.59
CA ASP A 28 0.74 -0.74 -6.50
C ASP A 28 1.66 -0.51 -5.28
N VAL A 29 1.85 -1.57 -4.49
CA VAL A 29 2.74 -1.59 -3.31
C VAL A 29 3.92 -2.55 -3.46
N HIS A 30 4.06 -3.27 -4.57
CA HIS A 30 5.17 -4.21 -4.77
C HIS A 30 6.53 -3.52 -4.78
N HIS A 31 6.55 -2.24 -5.16
CA HIS A 31 7.75 -1.39 -5.15
C HIS A 31 7.84 -0.49 -3.90
N ALA A 32 6.80 -0.51 -3.07
CA ALA A 32 6.74 0.33 -1.89
C ALA A 32 7.59 -0.22 -0.75
N ILE A 33 8.11 0.69 0.06
CA ILE A 33 8.95 0.39 1.22
C ILE A 33 8.27 0.96 2.46
N VAL A 34 8.29 0.19 3.54
CA VAL A 34 7.88 0.62 4.87
C VAL A 34 9.11 0.70 5.76
N ASN A 35 9.31 1.84 6.41
CA ASN A 35 10.23 1.99 7.53
C ASN A 35 9.48 1.64 8.82
N HIS A 36 9.85 0.54 9.45
CA HIS A 36 9.29 0.14 10.74
C HIS A 36 10.39 0.24 11.79
N HIS A 37 10.31 1.27 12.63
CA HIS A 37 11.27 1.53 13.72
C HIS A 37 12.74 1.58 13.23
N GLY A 38 13.00 2.25 12.11
CA GLY A 38 14.33 2.41 11.54
C GLY A 38 14.78 1.26 10.63
N LYS A 39 14.00 0.18 10.51
CA LYS A 39 14.26 -0.91 9.58
C LYS A 39 13.37 -0.80 8.35
N GLU A 40 13.98 -0.78 7.16
CA GLU A 40 13.24 -0.82 5.90
C GLU A 40 12.89 -2.26 5.52
N MET A 41 11.67 -2.44 5.01
CA MET A 41 11.19 -3.69 4.45
C MET A 41 10.19 -3.43 3.32
N ALA A 42 9.97 -4.41 2.45
CA ALA A 42 8.98 -4.29 1.39
C ALA A 42 7.58 -4.10 2.00
N ALA A 43 6.79 -3.18 1.46
CA ALA A 43 5.44 -2.90 1.96
C ALA A 43 4.53 -4.13 1.83
N PHE A 44 4.72 -4.93 0.78
CA PHE A 44 4.03 -6.19 0.58
C PHE A 44 4.24 -7.14 1.77
N ASP A 45 5.50 -7.36 2.17
CA ASP A 45 5.87 -8.20 3.30
C ASP A 45 5.44 -7.61 4.64
N ALA A 46 5.50 -6.28 4.80
CA ALA A 46 5.06 -5.60 6.02
C ALA A 46 3.56 -5.76 6.26
N VAL A 47 2.76 -5.72 5.19
CA VAL A 47 1.31 -5.91 5.26
C VAL A 47 0.95 -7.37 5.51
N ASN A 48 1.70 -8.31 4.91
CA ASN A 48 1.54 -9.76 5.09
C ASN A 48 0.09 -10.26 4.96
N ASP A 49 -0.68 -9.66 4.05
CA ASP A 49 -2.09 -9.97 3.80
C ASP A 49 -2.40 -9.78 2.31
N GLU A 50 -2.14 -10.84 1.54
CA GLU A 50 -2.33 -10.84 0.10
C GLU A 50 -3.79 -10.64 -0.31
N SER A 51 -4.74 -11.14 0.48
CA SER A 51 -6.18 -11.01 0.19
C SER A 51 -6.61 -9.55 0.31
N TRP A 52 -6.17 -8.86 1.36
CA TRP A 52 -6.42 -7.42 1.51
C TRP A 52 -5.74 -6.60 0.41
N LEU A 53 -4.49 -6.93 0.07
CA LEU A 53 -3.72 -6.23 -0.97
C LEU A 53 -4.34 -6.38 -2.37
N LYS A 54 -4.91 -7.55 -2.68
CA LYS A 54 -5.56 -7.83 -3.97
C LYS A 54 -7.05 -7.45 -4.00
N GLY A 55 -7.66 -7.18 -2.85
CA GLY A 55 -9.08 -6.87 -2.70
C GLY A 55 -9.29 -5.44 -2.21
N ASP A 56 -9.56 -5.31 -0.91
CA ASP A 56 -9.96 -4.06 -0.25
C ASP A 56 -9.01 -2.89 -0.53
N PHE A 57 -7.71 -3.14 -0.66
CA PHE A 57 -6.73 -2.08 -0.89
C PHE A 57 -6.82 -1.47 -2.30
N ILE A 58 -7.16 -2.27 -3.31
CA ILE A 58 -7.30 -1.81 -4.71
C ILE A 58 -8.73 -1.29 -4.95
N THR A 59 -9.71 -1.80 -4.21
CA THR A 59 -11.12 -1.50 -4.43
C THR A 59 -11.43 -0.08 -3.96
N VAL A 60 -12.02 0.72 -4.86
CA VAL A 60 -12.65 1.98 -4.47
C VAL A 60 -14.04 1.70 -3.87
N SER A 61 -14.34 2.28 -2.72
CA SER A 61 -15.69 2.16 -2.14
C SER A 61 -16.72 2.76 -3.10
N PRO A 62 -17.85 2.09 -3.38
CA PRO A 62 -18.95 2.71 -4.07
C PRO A 62 -19.45 3.87 -3.20
N THR A 63 -19.47 5.07 -3.78
CA THR A 63 -20.06 6.26 -3.17
C THR A 63 -21.57 6.24 -3.35
#